data_AF-A0A078JMJ4-F1
#
_entry.id   AF-A0A078JMJ4-F1
#
_cell.length_a   1.000
_cell.length_b   1.000
_cell.length_c   1.000
_cell.angle_alpha   90.00
_cell.angle_beta   90.00
_cell.angle_gamma   90.00
#
_symmetry.space_group_name_H-M   'P 1'
#
loop_
_entity.id
_entity.type
_entity.pdbx_description
1 polymer ?
#
loop_
_entity_poly.entity_id
_entity_poly.type
_entity_poly.pdbx_seq_one_letter_code
_entity_poly.pdbx_strand_id
1 'polypeptide(L)'
;MVMKIITFSFLICLFSKLQGHCKSDINLGFTLPLSAPIEYTPGFIGKAYIMETETSSRREPSFKAALTMESSEYKGRYLCSIQVFFGDVRVWSSGHYTKMYVSNKCIFELTEDGDMRLKRSNKRVGWRSGTSGQGIERLEIQSTGNLVLLDAMNMIKWQSFNFPTDVMLSGQRLDVAMQLTSFPKDSTMFYSFEVLRDKIALFLNLDELKYSYWEYKPIENKTVNFLRLGPKGLDIFDDNSHRIGRIEQPLTRFLAIGNITGNLGLYSYKPDKGKFEATFRAVSNTCDLPVACKPYGICTSSKSCSCIKVMSNGDCNSNEEEWLSMKRLCDHEMVELEGVTTVLRNGTEARNVSKERCEELCKKDCECRGASYSVSEESCVMYGVVMGVKEIERESGLSYMVKIPKGVRLSDEKSNVRKWVVGLVGGIDALVILLLLSGFGFYYIRKRRKSLSQPQPQLQEEPIAE
;
A
#
# COMPACT_ATOMS: atom_id res chain seq x y z
N MET A 1 -31.31 32.58 -58.40
CA MET A 1 -30.49 33.33 -57.42
C MET A 1 -31.20 33.22 -56.08
N VAL A 2 -30.74 32.30 -55.24
CA VAL A 2 -31.46 31.77 -54.07
C VAL A 2 -31.02 32.51 -52.82
N MET A 3 -31.99 33.05 -52.09
CA MET A 3 -31.85 33.66 -50.78
C MET A 3 -32.35 32.67 -49.74
N LYS A 4 -31.48 32.19 -48.86
CA LYS A 4 -31.84 31.49 -47.61
C LYS A 4 -30.85 31.90 -46.53
N ILE A 5 -31.29 32.80 -45.66
CA ILE A 5 -30.63 33.19 -44.42
C ILE A 5 -30.94 32.09 -43.40
N ILE A 6 -29.90 31.36 -42.97
CA ILE A 6 -29.99 30.39 -41.89
C ILE A 6 -29.62 31.11 -40.60
N THR A 7 -30.59 31.33 -39.73
CA THR A 7 -30.40 31.82 -38.36
C THR A 7 -29.83 30.70 -37.50
N PHE A 8 -28.54 30.78 -37.17
CA PHE A 8 -27.92 29.94 -36.15
C PHE A 8 -28.28 30.49 -34.76
N SER A 9 -29.14 29.78 -34.03
CA SER A 9 -29.44 30.08 -32.64
C SER A 9 -28.29 29.55 -31.78
N PHE A 10 -27.39 30.43 -31.34
CA PHE A 10 -26.36 30.11 -30.34
C PHE A 10 -27.04 30.06 -28.96
N LEU A 11 -27.29 28.85 -28.46
CA LEU A 11 -27.66 28.63 -27.07
C LEU A 11 -26.41 28.88 -26.21
N ILE A 12 -26.22 30.13 -25.81
CA ILE A 12 -25.21 30.50 -24.81
C ILE A 12 -25.69 29.92 -23.49
N CYS A 13 -25.17 28.75 -23.11
CA CYS A 13 -25.19 28.29 -21.74
C CYS A 13 -24.38 29.28 -20.89
N LEU A 14 -25.05 30.33 -20.42
CA LEU A 14 -24.61 31.09 -19.26
C LEU A 14 -24.49 30.09 -18.11
N PHE A 15 -23.27 29.62 -17.86
CA PHE A 15 -22.85 29.14 -16.55
C PHE A 15 -22.93 30.35 -15.60
N SER A 16 -24.16 30.66 -15.19
CA SER A 16 -24.40 31.40 -13.98
C SER A 16 -23.72 30.58 -12.89
N LYS A 17 -22.68 31.18 -12.30
CA LYS A 17 -22.12 30.76 -11.03
C LYS A 17 -23.26 30.78 -10.01
N LEU A 18 -24.02 29.70 -9.94
CA LEU A 18 -24.76 29.31 -8.74
C LEU A 18 -23.68 29.00 -7.70
N GLN A 19 -23.20 30.04 -7.06
CA GLN A 19 -22.46 29.96 -5.81
C GLN A 19 -23.48 29.56 -4.74
N GLY A 20 -24.04 28.35 -4.88
CA GLY A 20 -24.82 27.71 -3.85
C GLY A 20 -23.84 27.48 -2.71
N HIS A 21 -23.97 28.25 -1.64
CA HIS A 21 -23.38 27.89 -0.36
C HIS A 21 -23.96 26.53 0.01
N CYS A 22 -23.19 25.46 -0.22
CA CYS A 22 -23.55 24.14 0.28
C CYS A 22 -23.50 24.24 1.81
N LYS A 23 -24.64 23.99 2.45
CA LYS A 23 -24.74 23.96 3.90
C LYS A 23 -23.90 22.81 4.45
N SER A 24 -23.38 22.98 5.66
CA SER A 24 -22.70 21.90 6.39
C SER A 24 -23.67 20.92 7.04
N ASP A 25 -24.98 21.21 7.00
CA ASP A 25 -26.02 20.45 7.67
C ASP A 25 -27.28 20.23 6.81
N ILE A 26 -28.01 19.17 7.15
CA ILE A 26 -29.35 18.87 6.63
C ILE A 26 -30.30 18.53 7.80
N ASN A 27 -31.54 18.98 7.68
CA ASN A 27 -32.60 18.73 8.67
C ASN A 27 -33.36 17.44 8.37
N LEU A 28 -34.18 17.02 9.35
CA LEU A 28 -35.12 15.91 9.21
C LEU A 28 -36.02 16.05 7.97
N GLY A 29 -36.46 14.90 7.45
CA GLY A 29 -37.28 14.81 6.24
C GLY A 29 -36.49 14.92 4.93
N PHE A 30 -35.18 15.21 4.99
CA PHE A 30 -34.36 15.33 3.78
C PHE A 30 -34.27 13.99 3.03
N THR A 31 -34.55 14.03 1.73
CA THR A 31 -34.46 12.86 0.84
C THR A 31 -33.75 13.23 -0.46
N LEU A 32 -32.79 12.40 -0.87
CA LEU A 32 -32.07 12.56 -2.13
C LEU A 32 -32.01 11.24 -2.92
N PRO A 33 -32.68 11.13 -4.08
CA PRO A 33 -32.50 10.03 -4.99
C PRO A 33 -31.35 10.28 -5.98
N LEU A 34 -30.49 9.28 -6.17
CA LEU A 34 -29.48 9.21 -7.23
C LEU A 34 -29.83 8.04 -8.16
N SER A 35 -30.04 8.35 -9.45
CA SER A 35 -30.48 7.37 -10.46
C SER A 35 -29.31 6.83 -11.26
N ALA A 36 -29.31 5.52 -11.49
CA ALA A 36 -28.32 4.84 -12.31
C ALA A 36 -28.50 5.19 -13.79
N PRO A 37 -27.42 5.11 -14.59
CA PRO A 37 -27.54 5.07 -16.03
C PRO A 37 -28.55 4.01 -16.48
N ILE A 38 -29.21 4.26 -17.62
CA ILE A 38 -30.22 3.35 -18.18
C ILE A 38 -29.60 1.97 -18.47
N GLU A 39 -28.36 1.97 -18.95
CA GLU A 39 -27.58 0.76 -19.22
C GLU A 39 -26.38 0.67 -18.28
N TYR A 40 -26.05 -0.55 -17.84
CA TYR A 40 -24.90 -0.76 -16.99
C TYR A 40 -23.62 -0.26 -17.67
N THR A 41 -22.94 0.67 -17.02
CA THR A 41 -21.73 1.30 -17.52
C THR A 41 -20.56 0.92 -16.60
N PRO A 42 -19.64 0.03 -17.02
CA PRO A 42 -18.43 -0.27 -16.28
C PRO A 42 -17.61 1.00 -15.99
N GLY A 43 -17.07 1.13 -14.79
CA GLY A 43 -16.29 2.30 -14.35
C GLY A 43 -17.13 3.54 -14.01
N PHE A 44 -18.45 3.48 -14.08
CA PHE A 44 -19.31 4.62 -13.73
C PHE A 44 -19.17 5.01 -12.25
N ILE A 45 -19.04 6.32 -12.00
CA ILE A 45 -19.01 6.91 -10.67
C ILE A 45 -19.94 8.12 -10.66
N GLY A 46 -21.10 7.98 -10.02
CA GLY A 46 -22.02 9.07 -9.73
C GLY A 46 -21.80 9.61 -8.32
N LYS A 47 -21.70 10.94 -8.17
CA LYS A 47 -21.62 11.61 -6.86
C LYS A 47 -22.64 12.74 -6.81
N ALA A 48 -23.45 12.77 -5.76
CA ALA A 48 -24.33 13.87 -5.43
C ALA A 48 -23.93 14.42 -4.05
N TYR A 49 -23.23 15.56 -4.06
CA TYR A 49 -22.79 16.22 -2.83
C TYR A 49 -24.00 16.81 -2.09
N ILE A 50 -24.10 16.51 -0.79
CA ILE A 50 -25.21 16.93 0.06
C ILE A 50 -24.80 17.95 1.11
N MET A 51 -23.54 17.94 1.53
CA MET A 51 -23.00 18.86 2.53
C MET A 51 -21.54 19.16 2.22
N GLU A 52 -21.11 20.36 2.61
CA GLU A 52 -19.72 20.80 2.53
C GLU A 52 -19.38 21.65 3.76
N THR A 53 -18.18 21.49 4.29
CA THR A 53 -17.68 22.34 5.37
C THR A 53 -17.28 23.71 4.83
N GLU A 54 -17.59 24.77 5.57
CA GLU A 54 -17.03 26.10 5.27
C GLU A 54 -15.50 26.09 5.41
N THR A 55 -14.79 26.52 4.38
CA THR A 55 -13.34 26.69 4.43
C THR A 55 -12.98 28.16 4.55
N SER A 56 -12.10 28.46 5.51
CA SER A 56 -11.54 29.80 5.71
C SER A 56 -10.56 30.23 4.61
N SER A 57 -10.08 29.29 3.78
CA SER A 57 -9.13 29.51 2.69
C SER A 57 -9.53 28.76 1.43
N ARG A 58 -9.62 29.46 0.29
CA ARG A 58 -9.84 28.85 -1.03
C ARG A 58 -8.73 27.89 -1.49
N ARG A 59 -7.58 27.87 -0.80
CA ARG A 59 -6.42 27.04 -1.16
C ARG A 59 -6.39 25.69 -0.47
N GLU A 60 -7.14 25.50 0.61
CA GLU A 60 -7.23 24.22 1.29
C GLU A 60 -8.49 23.45 0.85
N PRO A 61 -8.41 22.12 0.71
CA PRO A 61 -9.57 21.31 0.40
C PRO A 61 -10.58 21.37 1.55
N SER A 62 -11.86 21.35 1.21
CA SER A 62 -12.97 21.19 2.16
C SER A 62 -13.28 19.71 2.37
N PHE A 63 -14.01 19.41 3.45
CA PHE A 63 -14.69 18.14 3.58
C PHE A 63 -16.07 18.21 2.93
N LYS A 64 -16.42 17.15 2.20
CA LYS A 64 -17.70 17.03 1.49
C LYS A 64 -18.33 15.68 1.76
N ALA A 65 -19.61 15.65 2.08
CA ALA A 65 -20.39 14.42 2.12
C ALA A 65 -21.17 14.26 0.81
N ALA A 66 -21.17 13.06 0.24
CA ALA A 66 -21.90 12.78 -0.98
C ALA A 66 -22.59 11.42 -0.95
N LEU A 67 -23.79 11.37 -1.51
CA LEU A 67 -24.39 10.12 -1.95
C LEU A 67 -23.65 9.67 -3.21
N THR A 68 -23.15 8.44 -3.19
CA THR A 68 -22.29 7.90 -4.23
C THR A 68 -22.86 6.62 -4.81
N MET A 69 -22.60 6.42 -6.09
CA MET A 69 -22.99 5.23 -6.81
C MET A 69 -21.88 4.82 -7.77
N GLU A 70 -21.25 3.69 -7.48
CA GLU A 70 -20.05 3.22 -8.18
C GLU A 70 -20.35 1.90 -8.88
N SER A 71 -19.95 1.73 -10.14
CA SER A 71 -20.13 0.47 -10.85
C SER A 71 -19.41 -0.66 -10.12
N SER A 72 -20.05 -1.83 -10.05
CA SER A 72 -19.44 -3.04 -9.49
C SER A 72 -19.60 -4.20 -10.47
N GLU A 73 -18.52 -4.96 -10.64
CA GLU A 73 -18.49 -6.17 -11.46
C GLU A 73 -19.46 -7.25 -10.94
N TYR A 74 -19.90 -7.15 -9.68
CA TYR A 74 -20.88 -8.06 -9.12
C TYR A 74 -22.27 -7.89 -9.76
N LYS A 75 -22.57 -8.78 -10.72
CA LYS A 75 -23.87 -8.90 -11.41
C LYS A 75 -24.30 -7.62 -12.15
N GLY A 76 -23.36 -6.80 -12.62
CA GLY A 76 -23.65 -5.56 -13.33
C GLY A 76 -24.48 -4.58 -12.50
N ARG A 77 -24.15 -4.44 -11.21
CA ARG A 77 -24.85 -3.55 -10.27
C ARG A 77 -23.98 -2.39 -9.86
N TYR A 78 -24.58 -1.44 -9.15
CA TYR A 78 -23.88 -0.30 -8.58
C TYR A 78 -23.81 -0.42 -7.06
N LEU A 79 -22.69 -0.04 -6.47
CA LEU A 79 -22.53 0.14 -5.04
C LEU A 79 -23.06 1.51 -4.62
N CYS A 80 -24.06 1.53 -3.75
CA CYS A 80 -24.67 2.71 -3.16
C CYS A 80 -24.06 2.97 -1.77
N SER A 81 -23.51 4.16 -1.55
CA SER A 81 -22.92 4.53 -0.26
C SER A 81 -23.02 6.03 0.01
N ILE A 82 -23.08 6.40 1.29
CA ILE A 82 -22.75 7.76 1.73
C ILE A 82 -21.24 7.79 2.00
N GLN A 83 -20.54 8.75 1.41
CA GLN A 83 -19.09 8.88 1.51
C GLN A 83 -18.71 10.29 1.95
N VAL A 84 -17.64 10.40 2.74
CA VAL A 84 -16.99 11.66 3.06
C VAL A 84 -15.70 11.77 2.27
N PHE A 85 -15.49 12.92 1.66
CA PHE A 85 -14.31 13.26 0.89
C PHE A 85 -13.56 14.42 1.54
N PHE A 86 -12.22 14.35 1.50
CA PHE A 86 -11.35 15.48 1.79
C PHE A 86 -10.62 15.87 0.49
N GLY A 87 -11.08 16.94 -0.15
CA GLY A 87 -10.75 17.16 -1.57
C GLY A 87 -11.26 16.00 -2.42
N ASP A 88 -10.37 15.33 -3.15
CA ASP A 88 -10.72 14.15 -3.96
C ASP A 88 -10.50 12.81 -3.25
N VAL A 89 -9.98 12.83 -2.02
CA VAL A 89 -9.68 11.62 -1.25
C VAL A 89 -10.94 11.17 -0.51
N ARG A 90 -11.37 9.92 -0.73
CA ARG A 90 -12.41 9.28 0.10
C ARG A 90 -11.82 8.97 1.47
N VAL A 91 -12.37 9.55 2.52
CA VAL A 91 -11.87 9.41 3.91
C VAL A 91 -12.81 8.62 4.81
N TRP A 92 -14.04 8.39 4.36
CA TRP A 92 -15.00 7.51 5.03
C TRP A 92 -16.06 7.03 4.05
N SER A 93 -16.58 5.82 4.25
CA SER A 93 -17.65 5.24 3.43
C SER A 93 -18.54 4.31 4.23
N SER A 94 -19.86 4.50 4.14
CA SER A 94 -20.83 3.55 4.70
C SER A 94 -20.76 2.16 4.05
N GLY A 95 -20.24 2.10 2.82
CA GLY A 95 -20.11 0.86 2.05
C GLY A 95 -18.86 0.04 2.35
N HIS A 96 -18.02 0.47 3.29
CA HIS A 96 -16.72 -0.15 3.57
C HIS A 96 -16.85 -1.58 4.13
N TYR A 97 -17.73 -1.75 5.12
CA TYR A 97 -17.98 -3.04 5.79
C TYR A 97 -19.25 -3.74 5.32
N THR A 98 -20.19 -3.02 4.70
CA THR A 98 -21.46 -3.58 4.26
C THR A 98 -21.86 -2.97 2.94
N LYS A 99 -21.67 -3.74 1.87
CA LYS A 99 -21.94 -3.29 0.50
C LYS A 99 -23.43 -3.30 0.21
N MET A 100 -23.95 -2.17 -0.25
CA MET A 100 -25.33 -2.04 -0.71
C MET A 100 -25.37 -1.95 -2.23
N TYR A 101 -25.73 -3.06 -2.89
CA TYR A 101 -25.88 -3.09 -4.34
C TYR A 101 -27.27 -2.62 -4.79
N VAL A 102 -27.32 -1.74 -5.78
CA VAL A 102 -28.52 -1.21 -6.43
C VAL A 102 -28.43 -1.37 -7.95
N SER A 103 -29.58 -1.50 -8.62
CA SER A 103 -29.64 -1.55 -10.09
C SER A 103 -30.13 -0.24 -10.70
N ASN A 104 -31.06 0.46 -10.03
CA ASN A 104 -31.76 1.60 -10.64
C ASN A 104 -31.60 2.90 -9.85
N LYS A 105 -31.81 2.86 -8.53
CA LYS A 105 -31.78 4.05 -7.67
C LYS A 105 -31.12 3.74 -6.33
N CYS A 106 -30.29 4.67 -5.90
CA CYS A 106 -29.72 4.81 -4.57
C CYS A 106 -30.41 6.01 -3.91
N ILE A 107 -31.09 5.82 -2.78
CA ILE A 107 -31.86 6.89 -2.13
C ILE A 107 -31.31 7.11 -0.74
N PHE A 108 -30.82 8.32 -0.49
CA PHE A 108 -30.48 8.80 0.85
C PHE A 108 -31.72 9.42 1.51
N GLU A 109 -31.90 9.17 2.80
CA GLU A 109 -32.98 9.75 3.60
C GLU A 109 -32.48 10.02 5.03
N LEU A 110 -32.75 11.21 5.55
CA LEU A 110 -32.76 11.49 6.98
C LEU A 110 -34.22 11.59 7.40
N THR A 111 -34.71 10.59 8.12
CA THR A 111 -36.14 10.46 8.40
C THR A 111 -36.62 11.42 9.49
N GLU A 112 -37.92 11.66 9.57
CA GLU A 112 -38.56 12.46 10.63
C GLU A 112 -38.32 11.88 12.04
N ASP A 113 -38.15 10.55 12.16
CA ASP A 113 -37.77 9.88 13.42
C ASP A 113 -36.26 9.92 13.69
N GLY A 114 -35.45 10.58 12.85
CA GLY A 114 -34.04 10.80 13.11
C GLY A 114 -33.09 9.67 12.68
N ASP A 115 -33.48 8.83 11.72
CA ASP A 115 -32.64 7.74 11.22
C ASP A 115 -32.05 8.10 9.85
N MET A 116 -30.73 8.03 9.72
CA MET A 116 -30.04 8.21 8.44
C MET A 116 -30.00 6.87 7.71
N ARG A 117 -30.59 6.79 6.51
CA ARG A 117 -30.81 5.54 5.79
C ARG A 117 -30.40 5.62 4.32
N LEU A 118 -29.92 4.48 3.78
CA LEU A 118 -29.79 4.24 2.35
C LEU A 118 -30.81 3.19 1.89
N LYS A 119 -31.63 3.55 0.90
CA LYS A 119 -32.71 2.72 0.36
C LYS A 119 -32.52 2.40 -1.11
N ARG A 120 -32.99 1.22 -1.49
CA ARG A 120 -33.14 0.80 -2.89
C ARG A 120 -34.45 1.36 -3.48
N SER A 121 -34.61 1.24 -4.79
CA SER A 121 -35.85 1.62 -5.49
C SER A 121 -37.12 0.96 -4.93
N ASN A 122 -37.03 -0.28 -4.44
CA ASN A 122 -38.14 -1.02 -3.82
C ASN A 122 -38.35 -0.68 -2.33
N LYS A 123 -37.82 0.46 -1.85
CA LYS A 123 -37.87 0.94 -0.46
C LYS A 123 -37.18 0.05 0.58
N ARG A 124 -36.50 -1.04 0.19
CA ARG A 124 -35.68 -1.83 1.13
C ARG A 124 -34.48 -1.01 1.59
N VAL A 125 -34.29 -0.94 2.91
CA VAL A 125 -33.15 -0.31 3.56
C VAL A 125 -31.95 -1.25 3.46
N GLY A 126 -30.83 -0.77 2.91
CA GLY A 126 -29.58 -1.54 2.85
C GLY A 126 -28.54 -1.12 3.88
N TRP A 127 -28.63 0.11 4.38
CA TRP A 127 -27.75 0.64 5.43
C TRP A 127 -28.51 1.69 6.25
N ARG A 128 -28.25 1.79 7.55
CA ARG A 128 -28.83 2.80 8.45
C ARG A 128 -27.93 3.10 9.65
N SER A 129 -28.07 4.29 10.23
CA SER A 129 -27.37 4.69 11.47
C SER A 129 -27.94 4.03 12.73
N GLY A 130 -29.22 3.64 12.73
CA GLY A 130 -29.86 3.02 13.89
C GLY A 130 -30.33 4.03 14.94
N THR A 131 -30.59 5.28 14.53
CA THR A 131 -30.84 6.44 15.42
C THR A 131 -32.31 6.85 15.51
N SER A 132 -33.21 6.04 14.92
CA SER A 132 -34.66 6.19 15.04
C SER A 132 -35.10 6.39 16.49
N GLY A 133 -35.83 7.47 16.76
CA GLY A 133 -36.38 7.79 18.08
C GLY A 133 -35.37 8.35 19.09
N GLN A 134 -34.12 8.61 18.69
CA GLN A 134 -33.08 9.14 19.61
C GLN A 134 -33.08 10.67 19.75
N GLY A 135 -34.11 11.35 19.23
CA GLY A 135 -34.24 12.81 19.30
C GLY A 135 -33.25 13.56 18.41
N ILE A 136 -32.93 13.01 17.23
CA ILE A 136 -32.08 13.69 16.24
C ILE A 136 -32.84 14.88 15.66
N GLU A 137 -32.13 15.99 15.45
CA GLU A 137 -32.64 17.19 14.78
C GLU A 137 -31.97 17.42 13.42
N ARG A 138 -30.68 17.09 13.29
CA ARG A 138 -29.93 17.31 12.06
C ARG A 138 -28.77 16.34 11.88
N LEU A 139 -28.35 16.19 10.62
CA LEU A 139 -27.07 15.61 10.22
C LEU A 139 -26.14 16.75 9.83
N GLU A 140 -24.90 16.72 10.30
CA GLU A 140 -23.90 17.77 10.09
C GLU A 140 -22.54 17.16 9.75
N ILE A 141 -21.80 17.79 8.82
CA ILE A 141 -20.37 17.51 8.62
C ILE A 141 -19.54 18.60 9.30
N GLN A 142 -18.72 18.18 10.25
CA GLN A 142 -17.84 19.08 11.01
C GLN A 142 -16.57 19.41 10.22
N SER A 143 -15.89 20.50 10.60
CA SER A 143 -14.60 20.92 10.00
C SER A 143 -13.47 19.90 10.14
N THR A 144 -13.61 18.91 11.02
CA THR A 144 -12.71 17.76 11.19
C THR A 144 -12.97 16.64 10.17
N GLY A 145 -14.05 16.73 9.39
CA GLY A 145 -14.56 15.66 8.51
C GLY A 145 -15.44 14.65 9.23
N ASN A 146 -15.74 14.86 10.52
CA ASN A 146 -16.65 14.00 11.27
C ASN A 146 -18.09 14.25 10.83
N LEU A 147 -18.78 13.20 10.39
CA LEU A 147 -20.19 13.24 9.99
C LEU A 147 -21.02 12.82 11.21
N VAL A 148 -21.87 13.70 11.71
CA VAL A 148 -22.53 13.55 13.02
C VAL A 148 -24.04 13.75 12.94
N LEU A 149 -24.79 12.95 13.70
CA LEU A 149 -26.21 13.19 13.97
C LEU A 149 -26.33 13.83 15.36
N LEU A 150 -27.00 14.98 15.42
CA LEU A 150 -27.08 15.84 16.59
C LEU A 150 -28.52 15.97 17.07
N ASP A 151 -28.71 16.05 18.39
CA ASP A 151 -29.99 16.41 19.00
C ASP A 151 -30.16 17.94 19.15
N ALA A 152 -31.30 18.36 19.71
CA ALA A 152 -31.64 19.76 19.95
C ALA A 152 -30.68 20.48 20.91
N MET A 153 -29.91 19.74 21.70
CA MET A 153 -28.89 20.25 22.62
C MET A 153 -27.48 20.20 22.02
N ASN A 154 -27.36 19.91 20.71
CA ASN A 154 -26.10 19.72 19.99
C ASN A 154 -25.25 18.56 20.54
N MET A 155 -25.86 17.56 21.17
CA MET A 155 -25.16 16.35 21.60
C MET A 155 -25.11 15.35 20.45
N ILE A 156 -23.92 14.79 20.22
CA ILE A 156 -23.67 13.75 19.21
C ILE A 156 -24.36 12.46 19.67
N LYS A 157 -25.33 11.99 18.89
CA LYS A 157 -25.96 10.67 19.07
C LYS A 157 -25.33 9.59 18.21
N TRP A 158 -24.75 9.99 17.07
CA TRP A 158 -24.03 9.10 16.17
C TRP A 158 -22.93 9.89 15.44
N GLN A 159 -21.81 9.24 15.15
CA GLN A 159 -20.71 9.86 14.41
C GLN A 159 -19.95 8.85 13.55
N SER A 160 -19.46 9.29 12.39
CA SER A 160 -18.66 8.45 11.49
C SER A 160 -17.33 8.02 12.10
N PHE A 161 -16.76 8.83 13.00
CA PHE A 161 -15.48 8.52 13.64
C PHE A 161 -15.48 7.25 14.50
N ASN A 162 -16.66 6.80 14.96
CA ASN A 162 -16.82 5.52 15.67
C ASN A 162 -16.80 4.30 14.73
N PHE A 163 -16.82 4.52 13.41
CA PHE A 163 -16.85 3.49 12.37
C PHE A 163 -15.73 3.75 11.35
N PRO A 164 -14.45 3.66 11.75
CA PRO A 164 -13.32 3.97 10.88
C PRO A 164 -13.22 3.00 9.68
N THR A 165 -12.72 3.49 8.54
CA THR A 165 -12.53 2.69 7.31
C THR A 165 -11.05 2.37 7.09
N ASP A 166 -10.46 2.82 5.98
CA ASP A 166 -9.04 2.79 5.63
C ASP A 166 -8.28 4.05 6.04
N VAL A 167 -9.00 5.10 6.50
CA VAL A 167 -8.44 6.42 6.82
C VAL A 167 -8.75 6.83 8.26
N MET A 168 -7.78 7.45 8.93
CA MET A 168 -7.93 8.16 10.19
C MET A 168 -7.72 9.66 9.97
N LEU A 169 -8.66 10.48 10.43
CA LEU A 169 -8.59 11.94 10.32
C LEU A 169 -8.05 12.59 11.59
N SER A 170 -7.59 13.84 11.47
CA SER A 170 -7.13 14.62 12.62
C SER A 170 -8.27 14.81 13.64
N GLY A 171 -7.96 14.61 14.92
CA GLY A 171 -8.96 14.66 16.00
C GLY A 171 -9.75 13.37 16.22
N GLN A 172 -9.67 12.41 15.29
CA GLN A 172 -10.19 11.06 15.52
C GLN A 172 -9.35 10.33 16.56
N ARG A 173 -10.00 9.50 17.36
CA ARG A 173 -9.39 8.58 18.33
C ARG A 173 -9.58 7.16 17.81
N LEU A 174 -8.50 6.37 17.84
CA LEU A 174 -8.54 4.94 17.50
C LEU A 174 -8.14 4.17 18.76
N ASP A 175 -9.13 3.59 19.44
CA ASP A 175 -8.93 2.81 20.66
C ASP A 175 -8.36 1.42 20.37
N VAL A 176 -7.80 0.76 21.40
CA VAL A 176 -7.50 -0.67 21.35
C VAL A 176 -8.73 -1.45 20.87
N ALA A 177 -8.49 -2.49 20.08
CA ALA A 177 -9.51 -3.29 19.39
C ALA A 177 -10.25 -2.58 18.23
N MET A 178 -10.01 -1.28 18.00
CA MET A 178 -10.35 -0.67 16.72
C MET A 178 -9.25 -0.93 15.68
N GLN A 179 -9.66 -0.93 14.42
CA GLN A 179 -8.76 -1.17 13.30
C GLN A 179 -9.15 -0.32 12.10
N LEU A 180 -8.16 0.03 11.29
CA LEU A 180 -8.39 0.45 9.91
C LEU A 180 -8.20 -0.76 9.00
N THR A 181 -8.98 -0.89 7.94
CA THR A 181 -8.80 -1.97 6.96
C THR A 181 -8.73 -1.43 5.56
N SER A 182 -7.93 -2.06 4.70
CA SER A 182 -8.00 -1.82 3.26
C SER A 182 -9.41 -2.13 2.73
N PHE A 183 -9.79 -1.41 1.69
CA PHE A 183 -10.99 -1.68 0.91
C PHE A 183 -10.63 -2.44 -0.39
N PRO A 184 -11.37 -3.48 -0.78
CA PRO A 184 -12.52 -4.08 -0.09
C PRO A 184 -12.10 -5.03 1.06
N LYS A 185 -12.88 -5.10 2.13
CA LYS A 185 -12.67 -6.08 3.22
C LYS A 185 -13.14 -7.49 2.87
N ASP A 186 -14.19 -7.62 2.06
CA ASP A 186 -14.82 -8.93 1.75
C ASP A 186 -14.00 -9.81 0.78
N SER A 187 -12.74 -9.46 0.52
CA SER A 187 -11.80 -10.32 -0.19
C SER A 187 -11.22 -11.37 0.77
N THR A 188 -10.80 -12.51 0.21
CA THR A 188 -10.03 -13.55 0.93
C THR A 188 -8.72 -12.99 1.49
N MET A 189 -8.24 -11.87 0.94
CA MET A 189 -7.04 -11.15 1.37
C MET A 189 -7.33 -9.68 1.62
N PHE A 190 -6.98 -9.15 2.79
CA PHE A 190 -7.04 -7.71 3.10
C PHE A 190 -6.00 -7.31 4.14
N TYR A 191 -5.68 -6.03 4.21
CA TYR A 191 -4.75 -5.46 5.17
C TYR A 191 -5.48 -4.77 6.32
N SER A 192 -4.92 -4.82 7.52
CA SER A 192 -5.40 -4.04 8.66
C SER A 192 -4.29 -3.32 9.39
N PHE A 193 -4.61 -2.13 9.92
CA PHE A 193 -3.80 -1.41 10.89
C PHE A 193 -4.52 -1.48 12.23
N GLU A 194 -3.85 -2.03 13.24
CA GLU A 194 -4.48 -2.40 14.51
C GLU A 194 -3.74 -1.83 15.71
N VAL A 195 -4.53 -1.45 16.71
CA VAL A 195 -4.05 -0.95 18.01
C VAL A 195 -4.14 -2.09 19.03
N LEU A 196 -2.99 -2.61 19.45
CA LEU A 196 -2.86 -3.67 20.45
C LEU A 196 -2.29 -3.08 21.74
N ARG A 197 -2.41 -3.78 22.86
CA ARG A 197 -1.96 -3.26 24.17
C ARG A 197 -0.44 -3.11 24.27
N ASP A 198 0.32 -3.94 23.57
CA ASP A 198 1.78 -3.97 23.59
C ASP A 198 2.42 -3.23 22.40
N LYS A 199 1.66 -3.00 21.32
CA LYS A 199 2.19 -2.46 20.06
C LYS A 199 1.09 -1.90 19.16
N ILE A 200 1.49 -1.17 18.13
CA ILE A 200 0.67 -0.96 16.93
C ILE A 200 1.27 -1.75 15.79
N ALA A 201 0.43 -2.32 14.93
CA ALA A 201 0.91 -3.23 13.90
C ALA A 201 0.08 -3.16 12.62
N LEU A 202 0.74 -3.52 11.52
CA LEU A 202 0.09 -3.82 10.26
C LEU A 202 0.00 -5.34 10.06
N PHE A 203 -1.13 -5.79 9.56
CA PHE A 203 -1.46 -7.19 9.36
C PHE A 203 -1.93 -7.48 7.94
N LEU A 204 -1.46 -8.60 7.41
CA LEU A 204 -2.02 -9.26 6.24
C LEU A 204 -2.97 -10.34 6.74
N ASN A 205 -4.25 -10.22 6.37
CA ASN A 205 -5.30 -11.18 6.70
C ASN A 205 -5.59 -12.00 5.45
N LEU A 206 -5.56 -13.33 5.58
CA LEU A 206 -5.73 -14.32 4.51
C LEU A 206 -6.66 -15.42 5.02
N ASP A 207 -7.96 -15.33 4.72
CA ASP A 207 -8.99 -16.21 5.29
C ASP A 207 -8.88 -16.34 6.82
N GLU A 208 -8.44 -17.49 7.34
CA GLU A 208 -8.23 -17.74 8.79
C GLU A 208 -6.82 -17.36 9.28
N LEU A 209 -5.89 -17.08 8.37
CA LEU A 209 -4.50 -16.74 8.68
C LEU A 209 -4.32 -15.23 8.85
N LYS A 210 -3.48 -14.85 9.80
CA LYS A 210 -3.17 -13.44 10.08
C LYS A 210 -1.71 -13.28 10.45
N TYR A 211 -0.97 -12.52 9.64
CA TYR A 211 0.46 -12.29 9.85
C TYR A 211 0.75 -10.80 9.98
N SER A 212 1.56 -10.41 10.96
CA SER A 212 2.07 -9.04 11.02
C SER A 212 3.24 -8.90 10.06
N TYR A 213 3.41 -7.74 9.43
CA TYR A 213 4.59 -7.42 8.60
C TYR A 213 5.28 -6.12 9.00
N TRP A 214 4.69 -5.37 9.92
CA TRP A 214 5.28 -4.17 10.49
C TRP A 214 4.72 -3.93 11.89
N GLU A 215 5.58 -3.57 12.82
CA GLU A 215 5.22 -3.32 14.21
C GLU A 215 5.94 -2.08 14.72
N TYR A 216 5.27 -1.29 15.55
CA TYR A 216 5.88 -0.24 16.35
C TYR A 216 5.53 -0.50 17.82
N LYS A 217 6.56 -0.70 18.63
CA LYS A 217 6.45 -0.90 20.08
C LYS A 217 6.82 0.40 20.80
N PRO A 218 5.97 0.92 21.68
CA PRO A 218 6.34 2.03 22.56
C PRO A 218 7.46 1.59 23.53
N ILE A 219 7.99 2.55 24.29
CA ILE A 219 9.04 2.31 25.29
C ILE A 219 8.64 1.16 26.24
N GLU A 220 9.61 0.33 26.63
CA GLU A 220 9.41 -0.83 27.51
C GLU A 220 8.53 -0.50 28.73
N ASN A 221 7.65 -1.44 29.09
CA ASN A 221 6.69 -1.37 30.20
C ASN A 221 5.53 -0.37 30.05
N LYS A 222 5.29 0.20 28.86
CA LYS A 222 4.09 1.00 28.59
C LYS A 222 3.08 0.25 27.74
N THR A 223 1.81 0.33 28.14
CA THR A 223 0.68 -0.24 27.39
C THR A 223 -0.01 0.83 26.57
N VAL A 224 -0.29 0.52 25.30
CA VAL A 224 -1.09 1.36 24.42
C VAL A 224 -2.57 1.21 24.77
N ASN A 225 -3.28 2.33 24.78
CA ASN A 225 -4.73 2.39 24.98
C ASN A 225 -5.46 2.98 23.76
N PHE A 226 -4.92 4.06 23.20
CA PHE A 226 -5.50 4.68 22.01
C PHE A 226 -4.48 5.51 21.25
N LEU A 227 -4.84 5.79 20.00
CA LEU A 227 -4.12 6.67 19.11
C LEU A 227 -4.91 7.95 18.86
N ARG A 228 -4.20 9.06 18.63
CA ARG A 228 -4.79 10.31 18.12
C ARG A 228 -3.94 10.88 17.01
N LEU A 229 -4.58 11.20 15.90
CA LEU A 229 -3.90 11.88 14.80
C LEU A 229 -3.97 13.39 15.03
N GLY A 230 -2.83 14.06 14.86
CA GLY A 230 -2.72 15.51 14.92
C GLY A 230 -1.80 16.06 13.82
N PRO A 231 -1.64 17.40 13.78
CA PRO A 231 -0.83 18.06 12.74
C PRO A 231 0.67 17.74 12.81
N LYS A 232 1.15 17.16 13.92
CA LYS A 232 2.54 16.74 14.12
C LYS A 232 2.77 15.25 13.87
N GLY A 233 1.73 14.49 13.51
CA GLY A 233 1.81 13.06 13.26
C GLY A 233 0.86 12.26 14.15
N LEU A 234 1.21 11.00 14.41
CA LEU A 234 0.38 10.05 15.16
C LEU A 234 0.88 9.95 16.60
N ASP A 235 0.04 10.35 17.55
CA ASP A 235 0.29 10.24 18.99
C ASP A 235 -0.25 8.94 19.56
N ILE A 236 0.52 8.31 20.44
CA ILE A 236 0.21 7.04 21.10
C ILE A 236 0.06 7.30 22.60
N PHE A 237 -1.05 6.88 23.19
CA PHE A 237 -1.40 7.16 24.58
C PHE A 237 -1.61 5.89 25.41
N ASP A 238 -1.31 5.99 26.70
CA ASP A 238 -1.62 4.97 27.70
C ASP A 238 -3.02 5.12 28.33
N ASP A 239 -3.34 4.25 29.29
CA ASP A 239 -4.64 4.24 29.99
C ASP A 239 -4.92 5.56 30.75
N ASN A 240 -3.87 6.24 31.21
CA ASN A 240 -3.94 7.52 31.92
C ASN A 240 -3.93 8.73 30.96
N SER A 241 -4.02 8.48 29.65
CA SER A 241 -3.90 9.52 28.62
C SER A 241 -2.55 10.25 28.61
N HIS A 242 -1.48 9.63 29.11
CA HIS A 242 -0.12 10.12 28.89
C HIS A 242 0.36 9.69 27.51
N ARG A 243 1.01 10.60 26.78
CA ARG A 243 1.63 10.27 25.49
C ARG A 243 2.88 9.42 25.74
N ILE A 244 2.88 8.18 25.25
CA ILE A 244 3.98 7.21 25.41
C ILE A 244 4.82 7.03 24.13
N GLY A 245 4.36 7.58 23.01
CA GLY A 245 5.08 7.53 21.74
C GLY A 245 4.49 8.48 20.72
N ARG A 246 5.28 8.76 19.66
CA ARG A 246 4.83 9.54 18.50
C ARG A 246 5.56 9.07 17.25
N ILE A 247 4.80 8.90 16.16
CA ILE A 247 5.37 8.88 14.81
C ILE A 247 5.33 10.31 14.29
N GLU A 248 6.48 10.99 14.34
CA GLU A 248 6.58 12.41 14.01
C GLU A 248 6.50 12.64 12.50
N GLN A 249 5.48 13.38 12.07
CA GLN A 249 5.36 13.84 10.70
C GLN A 249 4.60 15.17 10.68
N PRO A 250 5.31 16.31 10.56
CA PRO A 250 4.68 17.62 10.49
C PRO A 250 3.74 17.77 9.29
N LEU A 251 2.72 18.61 9.46
CA LEU A 251 1.71 18.94 8.46
C LEU A 251 0.87 17.74 8.01
N THR A 252 0.77 16.73 8.87
CA THR A 252 -0.14 15.60 8.65
C THR A 252 -1.59 16.09 8.63
N ARG A 253 -2.33 15.62 7.63
CA ARG A 253 -3.75 15.91 7.42
C ARG A 253 -4.61 14.68 7.69
N PHE A 254 -4.15 13.51 7.27
CA PHE A 254 -4.77 12.23 7.58
C PHE A 254 -3.73 11.11 7.54
N LEU A 255 -4.10 9.96 8.08
CA LEU A 255 -3.35 8.70 8.01
C LEU A 255 -4.20 7.69 7.25
N ALA A 256 -3.60 6.88 6.39
CA ALA A 256 -4.34 5.88 5.61
C ALA A 256 -3.53 4.59 5.42
N ILE A 257 -4.23 3.46 5.36
CA ILE A 257 -3.68 2.19 4.89
C ILE A 257 -3.92 2.06 3.38
N GLY A 258 -2.88 1.73 2.62
CA GLY A 258 -2.98 1.58 1.18
C GLY A 258 -3.77 0.32 0.79
N ASN A 259 -4.78 0.49 -0.07
CA ASN A 259 -5.64 -0.63 -0.49
C ASN A 259 -4.91 -1.74 -1.27
N ILE A 260 -3.83 -1.38 -1.98
CA ILE A 260 -3.06 -2.33 -2.82
C ILE A 260 -1.87 -2.91 -2.05
N THR A 261 -1.10 -2.05 -1.38
CA THR A 261 0.19 -2.43 -0.76
C THR A 261 0.08 -2.77 0.71
N GLY A 262 -1.02 -2.40 1.39
CA GLY A 262 -1.13 -2.47 2.83
C GLY A 262 -0.25 -1.48 3.60
N ASN A 263 0.51 -0.62 2.93
CA ASN A 263 1.43 0.28 3.63
C ASN A 263 0.66 1.40 4.35
N LEU A 264 1.12 1.77 5.55
CA LEU A 264 0.57 2.90 6.30
C LEU A 264 1.28 4.18 5.90
N GLY A 265 0.52 5.21 5.54
CA GLY A 265 1.05 6.52 5.19
C GLY A 265 0.46 7.64 6.05
N LEU A 266 1.29 8.64 6.37
CA LEU A 266 0.83 9.95 6.85
C LEU A 266 0.87 10.91 5.66
N TYR A 267 -0.25 11.60 5.41
CA TYR A 267 -0.45 12.40 4.20
C TYR A 267 -0.47 13.89 4.54
N SER A 268 0.23 14.67 3.73
CA SER A 268 0.19 16.14 3.78
C SER A 268 -0.41 16.67 2.48
N TYR A 269 -1.06 17.83 2.55
CA TYR A 269 -1.53 18.51 1.35
C TYR A 269 -0.37 19.28 0.71
N LYS A 270 -0.19 19.14 -0.60
CA LYS A 270 0.79 19.89 -1.39
C LYS A 270 0.06 20.93 -2.24
N PRO A 271 -0.01 22.20 -1.79
CA PRO A 271 -0.79 23.25 -2.48
C PRO A 271 -0.37 23.43 -3.94
N ASP A 272 0.94 23.37 -4.21
CA ASP A 272 1.49 23.56 -5.56
C ASP A 272 1.04 22.47 -6.55
N LYS A 273 0.67 21.29 -6.04
CA LYS A 273 0.21 20.15 -6.85
C LYS A 273 -1.30 19.92 -6.76
N GLY A 274 -2.01 20.65 -5.90
CA GLY A 274 -3.43 20.46 -5.64
C GLY A 274 -3.81 19.07 -5.14
N LYS A 275 -2.89 18.33 -4.49
CA LYS A 275 -3.14 16.95 -4.06
C LYS A 275 -2.47 16.59 -2.74
N PHE A 276 -2.96 15.53 -2.12
CA PHE A 276 -2.31 14.93 -0.96
C PHE A 276 -1.17 14.00 -1.39
N GLU A 277 -0.05 14.06 -0.68
CA GLU A 277 1.09 13.17 -0.87
C GLU A 277 1.51 12.58 0.48
N ALA A 278 1.82 11.27 0.47
CA ALA A 278 2.38 10.60 1.63
C ALA A 278 3.78 11.16 1.92
N THR A 279 3.94 11.77 3.09
CA THR A 279 5.23 12.30 3.58
C THR A 279 5.96 11.30 4.48
N PHE A 280 5.23 10.34 5.03
CA PHE A 280 5.77 9.19 5.75
C PHE A 280 5.18 7.90 5.19
N ARG A 281 5.96 6.83 5.25
CA ARG A 281 5.53 5.46 5.01
C ARG A 281 6.11 4.57 6.11
N ALA A 282 5.28 3.71 6.70
CA ALA A 282 5.72 2.75 7.73
C ALA A 282 6.75 1.77 7.17
N VAL A 283 6.52 1.28 5.95
CA VAL A 283 7.44 0.41 5.22
C VAL A 283 8.08 1.22 4.09
N SER A 284 9.41 1.41 4.14
CA SER A 284 10.14 2.24 3.17
C SER A 284 10.56 1.46 1.93
N ASN A 285 11.00 0.21 2.10
CA ASN A 285 11.42 -0.66 1.01
C ASN A 285 10.25 -1.48 0.48
N THR A 286 10.10 -1.54 -0.84
CA THR A 286 9.07 -2.37 -1.50
C THR A 286 9.16 -3.83 -1.09
N CYS A 287 10.38 -4.40 -0.96
CA CYS A 287 10.55 -5.80 -0.56
C CYS A 287 10.21 -6.10 0.91
N ASP A 288 9.99 -5.07 1.72
CA ASP A 288 9.53 -5.22 3.11
C ASP A 288 7.98 -5.27 3.20
N LEU A 289 7.28 -5.14 2.06
CA LEU A 289 5.83 -5.31 1.99
C LEU A 289 5.47 -6.80 1.89
N PRO A 290 4.35 -7.23 2.50
CA PRO A 290 3.99 -8.64 2.61
C PRO A 290 3.64 -9.27 1.27
N VAL A 291 3.23 -8.46 0.28
CA VAL A 291 2.91 -8.88 -1.09
C VAL A 291 3.66 -8.03 -2.11
N ALA A 292 4.98 -7.92 -1.91
CA ALA A 292 5.88 -7.32 -2.89
C ALA A 292 5.95 -8.16 -4.19
N CYS A 293 5.87 -9.47 -4.03
CA CYS A 293 5.83 -10.47 -5.09
C CYS A 293 4.62 -11.39 -4.90
N LYS A 294 4.22 -12.07 -5.97
CA LYS A 294 3.22 -13.14 -5.93
C LYS A 294 3.65 -14.25 -4.94
N PRO A 295 2.72 -15.10 -4.45
CA PRO A 295 3.06 -16.26 -3.64
C PRO A 295 4.19 -17.08 -4.26
N TYR A 296 5.10 -17.58 -3.43
CA TYR A 296 6.35 -18.26 -3.84
C TYR A 296 7.33 -17.40 -4.66
N GLY A 297 7.11 -16.09 -4.76
CA GLY A 297 8.06 -15.13 -5.31
C GLY A 297 9.02 -14.57 -4.24
N ILE A 298 10.27 -14.36 -4.62
CA ILE A 298 11.33 -13.73 -3.83
C ILE A 298 11.56 -12.32 -4.38
N CYS A 299 11.44 -11.30 -3.52
CA CYS A 299 11.80 -9.93 -3.87
C CYS A 299 13.31 -9.74 -3.78
N THR A 300 13.96 -9.51 -4.91
CA THR A 300 15.42 -9.36 -5.00
C THR A 300 15.87 -7.95 -4.60
N SER A 301 17.16 -7.80 -4.34
CA SER A 301 17.81 -6.49 -4.10
C SER A 301 17.56 -5.44 -5.20
N SER A 302 17.33 -5.89 -6.45
CA SER A 302 16.92 -5.04 -7.58
C SER A 302 15.43 -4.65 -7.59
N LYS A 303 14.67 -5.01 -6.55
CA LYS A 303 13.21 -4.80 -6.43
C LYS A 303 12.40 -5.50 -7.52
N SER A 304 12.94 -6.60 -8.04
CA SER A 304 12.26 -7.49 -9.00
C SER A 304 11.89 -8.80 -8.31
N CYS A 305 10.94 -9.54 -8.89
CA CYS A 305 10.54 -10.83 -8.36
C CYS A 305 11.25 -11.96 -9.10
N SER A 306 11.92 -12.85 -8.37
CA SER A 306 12.33 -14.17 -8.85
C SER A 306 11.38 -15.23 -8.27
N CYS A 307 11.27 -16.38 -8.93
CA CYS A 307 10.34 -17.45 -8.52
C CYS A 307 11.10 -18.58 -7.84
N ILE A 308 10.59 -19.05 -6.71
CA ILE A 308 10.94 -20.38 -6.22
C ILE A 308 10.39 -21.36 -7.26
N LYS A 309 11.26 -22.05 -8.02
CA LYS A 309 10.80 -22.96 -9.09
C LYS A 309 10.21 -24.22 -8.45
N VAL A 310 8.92 -24.16 -8.14
CA VAL A 310 8.13 -25.25 -7.57
C VAL A 310 7.50 -26.14 -8.68
N MET A 311 7.54 -25.74 -9.96
CA MET A 311 7.05 -26.53 -11.11
C MET A 311 7.80 -26.22 -12.43
N SER A 312 7.71 -27.15 -13.40
CA SER A 312 8.54 -27.24 -14.62
C SER A 312 8.44 -26.08 -15.63
N ASN A 313 7.48 -25.16 -15.49
CA ASN A 313 7.39 -23.98 -16.35
C ASN A 313 7.72 -22.77 -15.49
N GLY A 314 8.92 -22.21 -15.68
CA GLY A 314 9.53 -21.17 -14.84
C GLY A 314 8.86 -19.79 -14.87
N ASP A 315 7.55 -19.73 -14.73
CA ASP A 315 6.78 -18.50 -14.66
C ASP A 315 5.87 -18.51 -13.42
N CYS A 316 5.91 -17.46 -12.60
CA CYS A 316 5.01 -17.25 -11.44
C CYS A 316 3.57 -16.89 -11.90
N ASN A 317 3.14 -17.39 -13.06
CA ASN A 317 1.89 -17.03 -13.72
C ASN A 317 0.79 -18.09 -13.65
N SER A 318 1.01 -19.20 -12.95
CA SER A 318 -0.10 -20.07 -12.54
C SER A 318 -1.10 -19.25 -11.70
N ASN A 319 -2.38 -19.47 -11.97
CA ASN A 319 -3.48 -18.69 -11.42
C ASN A 319 -3.39 -18.58 -9.88
N GLU A 320 -3.61 -17.37 -9.37
CA GLU A 320 -3.59 -17.03 -7.94
C GLU A 320 -4.51 -17.94 -7.11
N GLU A 321 -5.59 -18.43 -7.73
CA GLU A 321 -6.53 -19.39 -7.16
C GLU A 321 -5.91 -20.80 -6.97
N GLU A 322 -4.94 -21.22 -7.77
CA GLU A 322 -4.40 -22.59 -7.76
C GLU A 322 -3.47 -22.84 -6.56
N TRP A 323 -2.66 -21.85 -6.16
CA TRP A 323 -1.73 -21.98 -5.03
C TRP A 323 -2.41 -21.90 -3.66
N LEU A 324 -3.37 -20.98 -3.52
CA LEU A 324 -4.19 -20.84 -2.31
C LEU A 324 -5.15 -22.04 -2.16
N SER A 325 -5.58 -22.65 -3.27
CA SER A 325 -6.48 -23.81 -3.27
C SER A 325 -5.80 -25.18 -3.23
N MET A 326 -4.46 -25.28 -3.20
CA MET A 326 -3.79 -26.56 -2.88
C MET A 326 -4.17 -26.96 -1.45
N LYS A 327 -5.21 -27.80 -1.35
CA LYS A 327 -5.97 -28.00 -0.12
C LYS A 327 -5.17 -28.56 1.04
N ARG A 328 -4.11 -29.36 0.79
CA ARG A 328 -3.18 -29.89 1.82
C ARG A 328 -1.85 -30.36 1.20
N LEU A 329 -0.73 -30.04 1.84
CA LEU A 329 0.61 -30.49 1.44
C LEU A 329 1.15 -31.56 2.41
N CYS A 330 0.51 -32.74 2.45
CA CYS A 330 0.89 -33.80 3.40
C CYS A 330 2.03 -34.72 2.91
N ASP A 331 2.30 -34.78 1.60
CA ASP A 331 3.33 -35.65 1.01
C ASP A 331 4.39 -34.87 0.22
N HIS A 332 5.06 -33.94 0.90
CA HIS A 332 5.96 -32.96 0.29
C HIS A 332 7.32 -32.95 1.00
N GLU A 333 8.33 -32.40 0.35
CA GLU A 333 9.66 -32.20 0.91
C GLU A 333 9.88 -30.75 1.31
N MET A 334 10.71 -30.54 2.34
CA MET A 334 11.14 -29.21 2.73
C MET A 334 12.44 -28.91 1.99
N VAL A 335 12.53 -27.71 1.44
CA VAL A 335 13.75 -27.22 0.79
C VAL A 335 14.16 -25.90 1.41
N GLU A 336 15.40 -25.84 1.86
CA GLU A 336 16.01 -24.61 2.37
C GLU A 336 16.39 -23.69 1.22
N LEU A 337 16.05 -22.41 1.38
CA LEU A 337 16.40 -21.35 0.45
C LEU A 337 17.54 -20.52 1.03
N GLU A 338 18.61 -20.35 0.25
CA GLU A 338 19.77 -19.58 0.68
C GLU A 338 19.56 -18.07 0.52
N GLY A 339 19.99 -17.29 1.51
CA GLY A 339 20.04 -15.82 1.41
C GLY A 339 18.66 -15.17 1.33
N VAL A 340 17.63 -15.79 1.89
CA VAL A 340 16.28 -15.23 1.93
C VAL A 340 15.67 -15.29 3.32
N THR A 341 14.71 -14.42 3.56
CA THR A 341 13.86 -14.42 4.76
C THR A 341 12.43 -14.02 4.38
N THR A 342 11.50 -14.10 5.33
CA THR A 342 10.14 -13.56 5.17
C THR A 342 9.94 -12.33 6.06
N VAL A 343 9.16 -11.37 5.55
CA VAL A 343 8.73 -10.19 6.34
C VAL A 343 7.58 -10.55 7.28
N LEU A 344 6.96 -11.71 7.10
CA LEU A 344 5.83 -12.16 7.88
C LEU A 344 6.25 -12.58 9.30
N ARG A 345 5.49 -12.10 10.27
CA ARG A 345 5.64 -12.33 11.72
C ARG A 345 4.37 -12.96 12.26
N ASN A 346 4.45 -13.43 13.51
CA ASN A 346 3.34 -14.09 14.23
C ASN A 346 2.86 -15.39 13.55
N GLY A 347 3.78 -16.15 12.96
CA GLY A 347 3.50 -17.55 12.62
C GLY A 347 3.44 -18.43 13.88
N THR A 348 3.19 -19.72 13.68
CA THR A 348 3.16 -20.69 14.79
C THR A 348 4.58 -20.93 15.29
N GLU A 349 4.88 -20.46 16.50
CA GLU A 349 6.21 -20.50 17.09
C GLU A 349 6.43 -21.78 17.91
N ALA A 350 7.58 -22.42 17.73
CA ALA A 350 8.11 -23.47 18.59
C ALA A 350 9.51 -23.04 19.07
N ARG A 351 9.74 -23.03 20.39
CA ARG A 351 11.01 -22.62 21.01
C ARG A 351 11.83 -23.82 21.46
N ASN A 352 13.14 -23.62 21.58
CA ASN A 352 14.11 -24.63 22.04
C ASN A 352 14.06 -25.89 21.17
N VAL A 353 13.91 -25.71 19.86
CA VAL A 353 13.88 -26.79 18.87
C VAL A 353 15.08 -26.67 17.95
N SER A 354 15.63 -27.79 17.48
CA SER A 354 16.66 -27.74 16.45
C SER A 354 16.08 -27.41 15.08
N LYS A 355 16.94 -27.04 14.13
CA LYS A 355 16.57 -26.80 12.73
C LYS A 355 15.89 -28.04 12.12
N GLU A 356 16.45 -29.22 12.33
CA GLU A 356 15.93 -30.50 11.82
C GLU A 356 14.54 -30.77 12.40
N ARG A 357 14.35 -30.46 13.69
CA ARG A 357 13.06 -30.61 14.34
C ARG A 357 12.03 -29.61 13.79
N CYS A 358 12.43 -28.38 13.51
CA CYS A 358 11.58 -27.36 12.86
C CYS A 358 11.12 -27.83 11.48
N GLU A 359 12.05 -28.37 10.68
CA GLU A 359 11.77 -28.96 9.37
C GLU A 359 10.73 -30.09 9.47
N GLU A 360 10.92 -31.03 10.40
CA GLU A 360 9.99 -32.14 10.62
C GLU A 360 8.60 -31.70 11.06
N LEU A 361 8.50 -30.68 11.92
CA LEU A 361 7.23 -30.15 12.41
C LEU A 361 6.41 -29.58 11.25
N CYS A 362 7.01 -28.69 10.45
CA CYS A 362 6.34 -28.14 9.28
C CYS A 362 6.03 -29.23 8.25
N LYS A 363 6.95 -30.18 8.02
CA LYS A 363 6.73 -31.29 7.08
C LYS A 363 5.49 -32.12 7.42
N LYS A 364 5.28 -32.43 8.70
CA LYS A 364 4.13 -33.22 9.19
C LYS A 364 2.82 -32.43 9.21
N ASP A 365 2.88 -31.12 9.40
CA ASP A 365 1.70 -30.26 9.37
C ASP A 365 1.26 -29.99 7.93
N CYS A 366 0.11 -30.54 7.52
CA CYS A 366 -0.42 -30.40 6.17
C CYS A 366 -0.82 -28.96 5.80
N GLU A 367 -1.03 -28.09 6.79
CA GLU A 367 -1.36 -26.68 6.61
C GLU A 367 -0.09 -25.80 6.55
N CYS A 368 1.04 -26.30 7.08
CA CYS A 368 2.33 -25.60 6.98
C CYS A 368 2.88 -25.63 5.56
N ARG A 369 3.27 -24.46 5.05
CA ARG A 369 3.85 -24.25 3.72
C ARG A 369 5.30 -23.76 3.75
N GLY A 370 5.74 -23.15 4.86
CA GLY A 370 7.12 -22.73 5.04
C GLY A 370 7.45 -22.54 6.52
N ALA A 371 8.73 -22.53 6.84
CA ALA A 371 9.22 -22.33 8.19
C ALA A 371 10.52 -21.51 8.18
N SER A 372 10.67 -20.62 9.16
CA SER A 372 11.94 -19.96 9.46
C SER A 372 12.53 -20.53 10.75
N TYR A 373 13.84 -20.64 10.79
CA TYR A 373 14.59 -21.06 11.96
C TYR A 373 15.69 -20.05 12.26
N SER A 374 15.81 -19.65 13.52
CA SER A 374 16.84 -18.75 14.04
C SER A 374 17.71 -19.49 15.06
N VAL A 375 19.02 -19.58 14.79
CA VAL A 375 20.00 -20.16 15.72
C VAL A 375 20.15 -19.31 16.98
N SER A 376 20.10 -17.99 16.85
CA SER A 376 20.31 -17.08 17.99
C SER A 376 19.16 -17.10 18.99
N GLU A 377 17.94 -17.32 18.52
CA GLU A 377 16.73 -17.37 19.36
C GLU A 377 16.32 -18.81 19.71
N GLU A 378 16.98 -19.81 19.14
CA GLU A 378 16.56 -21.22 19.15
C GLU A 378 15.06 -21.37 18.83
N SER A 379 14.57 -20.54 17.89
CA SER A 379 13.16 -20.37 17.58
C SER A 379 12.85 -20.87 16.16
N CYS A 380 11.73 -21.56 16.04
CA CYS A 380 11.14 -22.01 14.79
C CYS A 380 9.79 -21.33 14.61
N VAL A 381 9.56 -20.69 13.46
CA VAL A 381 8.28 -20.08 13.14
C VAL A 381 7.73 -20.72 11.87
N MET A 382 6.55 -21.32 11.97
CA MET A 382 5.87 -21.99 10.87
C MET A 382 4.78 -21.09 10.26
N TYR A 383 4.64 -21.16 8.95
CA TYR A 383 3.75 -20.31 8.16
C TYR A 383 2.85 -21.19 7.27
N GLY A 384 1.56 -20.87 7.25
CA GLY A 384 0.57 -21.46 6.34
C GLY A 384 0.62 -20.91 4.91
N VAL A 385 1.51 -19.95 4.62
CA VAL A 385 1.73 -19.37 3.28
C VAL A 385 3.20 -19.08 3.03
N VAL A 386 3.59 -19.07 1.74
CA VAL A 386 4.90 -18.58 1.29
C VAL A 386 4.69 -17.25 0.58
N MET A 387 4.74 -16.17 1.35
CA MET A 387 4.57 -14.79 0.90
C MET A 387 5.57 -13.87 1.64
N GLY A 388 5.78 -12.67 1.09
CA GLY A 388 6.66 -11.68 1.71
C GLY A 388 8.12 -12.14 1.79
N VAL A 389 8.55 -13.03 0.90
CA VAL A 389 9.93 -13.54 0.87
C VAL A 389 10.81 -12.51 0.18
N LYS A 390 11.95 -12.19 0.79
CA LYS A 390 12.92 -11.23 0.25
C LYS A 390 14.34 -11.76 0.35
N GLU A 391 15.17 -11.32 -0.58
CA GLU A 391 16.61 -11.52 -0.56
C GLU A 391 17.25 -10.70 0.57
N ILE A 392 18.18 -11.32 1.29
CA ILE A 392 19.02 -10.68 2.30
C ILE A 392 20.49 -11.04 2.05
N GLU A 393 21.40 -10.21 2.55
CA GLU A 393 22.80 -10.65 2.65
C GLU A 393 22.85 -11.88 3.55
N ARG A 394 23.70 -12.85 3.19
CA ARG A 394 23.78 -14.13 3.89
C ARG A 394 24.09 -13.89 5.37
N GLU A 395 23.06 -14.06 6.20
CA GLU A 395 23.16 -13.95 7.64
C GLU A 395 23.37 -15.35 8.22
N SER A 396 24.51 -15.56 8.88
CA SER A 396 24.82 -16.83 9.52
C SER A 396 23.81 -17.12 10.63
N GLY A 397 23.12 -18.26 10.55
CA GLY A 397 22.20 -18.71 11.59
C GLY A 397 20.72 -18.44 11.33
N LEU A 398 20.34 -17.92 10.17
CA LEU A 398 18.95 -17.86 9.72
C LEU A 398 18.71 -18.85 8.56
N SER A 399 17.71 -19.71 8.71
CA SER A 399 17.29 -20.65 7.67
C SER A 399 15.83 -20.44 7.33
N TYR A 400 15.50 -20.28 6.05
CA TYR A 400 14.12 -20.25 5.57
C TYR A 400 13.88 -21.47 4.67
N MET A 401 12.86 -22.25 5.01
CA MET A 401 12.54 -23.52 4.36
C MET A 401 11.12 -23.47 3.82
N VAL A 402 10.92 -23.96 2.61
CA VAL A 402 9.61 -24.01 1.94
C VAL A 402 9.23 -25.45 1.63
N LYS A 403 7.94 -25.75 1.73
CA LYS A 403 7.39 -27.06 1.41
C LYS A 403 7.04 -27.14 -0.08
N ILE A 404 7.61 -28.11 -0.79
CA ILE A 404 7.42 -28.29 -2.24
C ILE A 404 7.09 -29.76 -2.59
N PRO A 405 6.41 -30.02 -3.74
CA PRO A 405 6.13 -31.38 -4.18
C PRO A 405 7.43 -32.16 -4.42
N LYS A 406 7.44 -33.44 -4.05
CA LYS A 406 8.61 -34.30 -4.26
C LYS A 406 8.98 -34.40 -5.73
N GLY A 407 10.28 -34.33 -6.02
CA GLY A 407 10.82 -34.51 -7.38
C GLY A 407 10.93 -33.22 -8.19
N VAL A 408 10.59 -32.07 -7.58
CA VAL A 408 10.84 -30.75 -8.15
C VAL A 408 12.23 -30.29 -7.71
N ARG A 409 13.13 -30.06 -8.68
CA ARG A 409 14.44 -29.45 -8.39
C ARG A 409 14.37 -27.95 -8.55
N LEU A 410 14.78 -27.21 -7.51
CA LEU A 410 15.07 -25.78 -7.65
C LEU A 410 16.15 -25.62 -8.71
N SER A 411 15.87 -24.83 -9.76
CA SER A 411 16.94 -24.52 -10.70
C SER A 411 17.84 -23.47 -10.10
N ASP A 412 19.09 -23.83 -9.83
CA ASP A 412 20.16 -22.86 -9.61
C ASP A 412 20.42 -22.12 -10.91
N GLU A 413 19.73 -21.02 -11.15
CA GLU A 413 20.10 -20.10 -12.22
C GLU A 413 21.26 -19.22 -11.74
N LYS A 414 22.43 -19.82 -11.58
CA LYS A 414 23.69 -19.06 -11.53
C LYS A 414 23.81 -18.34 -12.87
N SER A 415 23.53 -17.05 -12.87
CA SER A 415 23.65 -16.22 -14.06
C SER A 415 25.05 -16.38 -14.65
N ASN A 416 25.13 -16.98 -15.84
CA ASN A 416 26.36 -17.10 -16.63
C ASN A 416 26.96 -15.73 -17.03
N VAL A 417 26.27 -14.63 -16.67
CA VAL A 417 26.65 -13.24 -16.94
C VAL A 417 28.02 -12.90 -16.33
N ARG A 418 28.35 -13.40 -15.13
CA ARG A 418 29.66 -13.11 -14.50
C ARG A 418 30.85 -13.68 -15.29
N LYS A 419 30.68 -14.81 -16.00
CA LYS A 419 31.74 -15.38 -16.86
C LYS A 419 31.93 -14.57 -18.14
N TRP A 420 30.85 -14.09 -18.76
CA TRP A 420 30.90 -13.26 -19.98
C TRP A 420 31.47 -11.87 -19.71
N VAL A 421 31.12 -11.24 -18.58
CA VAL A 421 31.63 -9.92 -18.21
C VAL A 421 33.14 -9.95 -17.91
N VAL A 422 33.64 -10.97 -17.22
CA VAL A 422 35.08 -11.13 -16.97
C VAL A 422 35.86 -11.39 -18.27
N GLY A 423 35.28 -12.16 -19.20
CA GLY A 423 35.87 -12.37 -20.52
C GLY A 423 35.95 -11.10 -21.39
N LEU A 424 34.91 -10.27 -21.36
CA LEU A 424 34.86 -9.00 -22.10
C LEU A 424 35.82 -7.95 -21.54
N VAL A 425 35.86 -7.77 -20.22
CA VAL A 425 36.77 -6.81 -19.57
C VAL A 425 38.23 -7.22 -19.78
N GLY A 426 38.56 -8.50 -19.57
CA GLY A 426 39.91 -9.01 -19.82
C GLY A 426 40.35 -8.90 -21.29
N GLY A 427 39.42 -9.08 -22.23
CA GLY A 427 39.70 -8.91 -23.66
C GLY A 427 39.98 -7.46 -24.05
N ILE A 428 39.22 -6.51 -23.51
CA ILE A 428 39.39 -5.07 -23.78
C ILE A 428 40.71 -4.57 -23.19
N ASP A 429 41.04 -4.94 -21.95
CA ASP A 429 42.29 -4.51 -21.30
C ASP A 429 43.53 -5.03 -22.04
N ALA A 430 43.50 -6.28 -22.50
CA ALA A 430 44.60 -6.85 -23.30
C ALA A 430 44.79 -6.10 -24.63
N LEU A 431 43.69 -5.67 -25.26
CA LEU A 431 43.72 -4.97 -26.55
C LEU A 431 44.25 -3.54 -26.39
N VAL A 432 43.89 -2.85 -25.31
CA VAL A 432 44.44 -1.52 -24.95
C VAL A 432 45.93 -1.60 -24.67
N ILE A 433 46.39 -2.61 -23.93
CA ILE A 433 47.83 -2.81 -23.65
C ILE A 433 48.61 -3.06 -24.95
N LEU A 434 48.08 -3.86 -25.86
CA LEU A 434 48.69 -4.12 -27.17
C LEU A 434 48.81 -2.85 -28.03
N LEU A 435 47.77 -2.00 -28.03
CA LEU A 435 47.79 -0.73 -28.74
C LEU A 435 48.81 0.25 -28.13
N LEU A 436 48.94 0.31 -26.80
CA LEU A 436 49.95 1.14 -26.14
C LEU A 436 51.38 0.65 -26.43
N LEU A 437 51.61 -0.66 -26.41
CA LEU A 437 52.93 -1.24 -26.73
C LEU A 437 53.31 -1.06 -28.19
N SER A 438 52.37 -1.25 -29.11
CA SER A 438 52.60 -1.00 -30.55
C SER A 438 52.85 0.48 -30.85
N GLY A 439 52.10 1.38 -30.19
CA GLY A 439 52.32 2.84 -30.26
C GLY A 439 53.69 3.26 -29.72
N PHE A 440 54.11 2.69 -28.58
CA PHE A 440 55.42 2.95 -28.00
C PHE A 440 56.56 2.40 -28.86
N GLY A 441 56.40 1.20 -29.43
CA GLY A 441 57.33 0.64 -30.41
C GLY A 441 57.48 1.51 -31.65
N PHE A 442 56.36 1.99 -32.21
CA PHE A 442 56.37 2.90 -33.35
C PHE A 442 57.05 4.25 -33.02
N TYR A 443 56.77 4.80 -31.84
CA TYR A 443 57.44 6.00 -31.34
C TYR A 443 58.96 5.80 -31.24
N TYR A 444 59.41 4.67 -30.71
CA TYR A 444 60.83 4.36 -30.55
C TYR A 444 61.55 4.17 -31.89
N ILE A 445 60.90 3.51 -32.85
CA ILE A 445 61.41 3.36 -34.23
C ILE A 445 61.49 4.72 -34.92
N ARG A 446 60.47 5.58 -34.77
CA ARG A 446 60.47 6.93 -35.34
C ARG A 446 61.52 7.83 -34.69
N LYS A 447 61.77 7.70 -33.39
CA LYS A 447 62.83 8.40 -32.66
C LYS A 447 64.21 7.94 -33.12
N ARG A 448 64.42 6.63 -33.32
CA ARG A 448 65.68 6.10 -33.91
C ARG A 448 65.92 6.57 -35.34
N ARG A 449 64.88 6.62 -36.19
CA ARG A 449 65.01 7.15 -37.56
C ARG A 449 65.38 8.64 -37.59
N LYS A 450 64.91 9.44 -36.63
CA LYS A 450 65.33 10.84 -36.49
C LYS A 450 66.76 11.00 -35.93
N SER A 451 67.26 10.04 -35.16
CA SER A 451 68.63 10.05 -34.63
C SER A 451 69.71 9.68 -35.66
N LEU A 452 69.33 9.13 -36.83
CA LEU A 452 70.23 8.78 -37.93
C LEU A 452 70.35 9.90 -38.98
N SER A 453 69.83 11.09 -38.69
CA SER A 453 69.86 12.22 -39.62
C SER A 453 70.18 13.52 -38.87
N GLN A 454 71.40 13.64 -38.35
CA GLN A 454 72.03 14.95 -38.12
C GLN A 454 73.57 14.85 -38.14
N PRO A 455 74.30 15.80 -38.76
CA PRO A 455 75.75 15.72 -39.03
C PRO A 455 76.62 16.29 -37.89
N GLN A 456 77.89 15.86 -37.84
CA GLN A 456 78.94 16.23 -36.87
C GLN A 456 79.23 17.74 -36.76
N PRO A 457 79.50 18.26 -35.54
CA PRO A 457 80.35 19.43 -35.32
C PRO A 457 81.79 19.02 -34.98
N GLN A 458 82.75 19.82 -35.47
CA GLN A 458 84.18 19.68 -35.24
C GLN A 458 84.63 20.14 -33.83
N LEU A 459 85.67 19.50 -33.30
CA LEU A 459 86.43 19.94 -32.13
C LEU A 459 87.88 19.43 -32.23
N GLN A 460 88.86 20.33 -32.19
CA GLN A 460 90.27 20.10 -31.83
C GLN A 460 90.92 21.49 -31.69
N GLU A 461 91.79 21.81 -30.74
CA GLU A 461 92.39 21.12 -29.58
C GLU A 461 93.08 22.22 -28.73
N GLU A 462 93.28 21.96 -27.44
CA GLU A 462 93.92 22.85 -26.44
C GLU A 462 95.45 23.04 -26.66
N PRO A 463 96.09 24.03 -25.99
CA PRO A 463 97.49 24.40 -26.19
C PRO A 463 98.46 23.65 -25.25
N ILE A 464 99.78 23.70 -25.52
CA ILE A 464 100.89 24.05 -24.58
C ILE A 464 102.27 24.05 -25.28
N ALA A 465 102.97 25.17 -25.09
CA ALA A 465 104.41 25.50 -24.97
C ALA A 465 105.53 24.75 -25.75
N GLU A 466 106.30 25.54 -26.50
CA GLU A 466 107.67 25.96 -26.09
C GLU A 466 107.85 27.46 -26.36
#